data_AF-A0A7H8RFF4-F1
#
_entry.id   AF-A0A7H8RFF4-F1
#
_cell.length_a   1.000
_cell.length_b   1.000
_cell.length_c   1.000
_cell.angle_alpha   90.00
_cell.angle_beta   90.00
_cell.angle_gamma   90.00
#
_symmetry.space_group_name_H-M   'P 1'
#
loop_
_entity.id
_entity.type
_entity.pdbx_description
1 polymer ?
#
loop_
_entity_poly.entity_id
_entity_poly.type
_entity_poly.pdbx_seq_one_letter_code
_entity_poly.pdbx_strand_id
1 'polypeptide(L)'
;MFSPLLNIIVLLSGTTLAQSAVSENTYNNIVRYTGFAAAAYSDYCATPPSGSTIVKTFNVNSTDTQATLFRDDTSKEIIVAFRGSSSPTDLDTDFQFTSVPLTAVGTSCKSCNVHSGFQTAYSSIASQVISAVKDELSSSGYTTLTITGHSLGAGLSSIATSSFIGSGIQVANTYSYGEPRNGDSEWVSYLGSQIPDENYFRVTHYNDGVPQIPPTVLGFAHHGPEYWQSKKSGNSAATTFNCGTNSTTCNAGQDYGDDPINGAHITYSNTVIATSLHNPSCGYTIL
;
A
#
# COMPACT_ATOMS: atom_id res chain seq x y z
N MET A 1 0.10 23.97 -63.29
CA MET A 1 -0.60 22.99 -62.42
C MET A 1 0.31 22.74 -61.23
N PHE A 2 -0.01 23.34 -60.09
CA PHE A 2 0.75 23.16 -58.83
C PHE A 2 0.09 22.03 -58.03
N SER A 3 0.89 21.03 -57.64
CA SER A 3 0.47 19.91 -56.79
C SER A 3 0.58 20.33 -55.32
N PRO A 4 -0.39 20.04 -54.43
CA PRO A 4 -0.30 20.43 -53.03
C PRO A 4 0.56 19.45 -52.23
N LEU A 5 1.41 19.99 -51.36
CA LEU A 5 2.16 19.24 -50.36
C LEU A 5 1.20 18.74 -49.27
N LEU A 6 1.16 17.42 -49.08
CA LEU A 6 0.41 16.75 -48.03
C LEU A 6 1.20 16.89 -46.70
N ASN A 7 0.67 17.68 -45.76
CA ASN A 7 1.21 17.75 -44.40
C ASN A 7 0.93 16.43 -43.68
N ILE A 8 1.96 15.62 -43.50
CA ILE A 8 1.91 14.44 -42.62
C ILE A 8 2.05 14.95 -41.19
N ILE A 9 0.92 14.99 -40.47
CA ILE A 9 0.90 15.09 -39.01
C ILE A 9 1.41 13.74 -38.48
N VAL A 10 2.65 13.72 -37.99
CA VAL A 10 3.16 12.58 -37.22
C VAL A 10 2.47 12.62 -35.86
N LEU A 11 1.43 11.79 -35.72
CA LEU A 11 0.89 11.41 -34.42
C LEU A 11 1.98 10.63 -33.68
N LEU A 12 2.64 11.28 -32.73
CA LEU A 12 3.48 10.64 -31.72
C LEU A 12 2.56 9.71 -30.92
N SER A 13 2.55 8.43 -31.32
CA SER A 13 1.97 7.36 -30.53
C SER A 13 2.76 7.29 -29.23
N GLY A 14 2.10 7.61 -28.12
CA GLY A 14 2.66 7.42 -26.79
C GLY A 14 3.13 5.97 -26.66
N THR A 15 4.38 5.79 -26.30
CA THR A 15 4.93 4.48 -25.99
C THR A 15 4.15 3.93 -24.79
N THR A 16 3.23 3.01 -25.04
CA THR A 16 2.72 2.12 -24.00
C THR A 16 3.93 1.38 -23.44
N LEU A 17 4.35 1.71 -22.21
CA LEU A 17 5.38 0.94 -21.53
C LEU A 17 4.85 -0.50 -21.44
N ALA A 18 5.48 -1.42 -22.15
CA ALA A 18 5.15 -2.82 -22.08
C ALA A 18 5.34 -3.29 -20.63
N GLN A 19 4.34 -3.98 -20.08
CA GLN A 19 4.45 -4.60 -18.75
C GLN A 19 5.72 -5.45 -18.70
N SER A 20 6.54 -5.25 -17.66
CA SER A 20 7.73 -6.06 -17.44
C SER A 20 7.53 -6.94 -16.23
N ALA A 21 7.83 -8.23 -16.38
CA ALA A 21 7.87 -9.13 -15.23
C ALA A 21 8.94 -8.65 -14.25
N VAL A 22 8.64 -8.71 -12.96
CA VAL A 22 9.58 -8.29 -11.93
C VAL A 22 10.71 -9.28 -11.76
N SER A 23 11.81 -8.84 -11.12
CA SER A 23 12.89 -9.73 -10.72
C SER A 23 12.46 -10.67 -9.58
N GLU A 24 13.17 -11.79 -9.43
CA GLU A 24 12.95 -12.72 -8.31
C GLU A 24 13.15 -12.02 -6.95
N ASN A 25 14.14 -11.12 -6.86
CA ASN A 25 14.38 -10.36 -5.64
C ASN A 25 13.21 -9.41 -5.30
N THR A 26 12.68 -8.71 -6.30
CA THR A 26 11.50 -7.84 -6.13
C THR A 26 10.30 -8.66 -5.66
N TYR A 27 10.05 -9.82 -6.29
CA TYR A 27 8.96 -10.70 -5.89
C TYR A 27 9.13 -11.22 -4.46
N ASN A 28 10.33 -11.66 -4.08
CA ASN A 28 10.62 -12.14 -2.72
C ASN A 28 10.45 -11.05 -1.65
N ASN A 29 10.82 -9.81 -1.96
CA ASN A 29 10.55 -8.68 -1.06
C ASN A 29 9.04 -8.41 -0.94
N ILE A 30 8.30 -8.42 -2.06
CA ILE A 30 6.84 -8.32 -2.04
C ILE A 30 6.23 -9.41 -1.15
N VAL A 31 6.65 -10.66 -1.27
CA VAL A 31 6.18 -11.78 -0.44
C VAL A 31 6.52 -11.55 1.04
N ARG A 32 7.75 -11.10 1.33
CA ARG A 32 8.21 -10.83 2.70
C ARG A 32 7.32 -9.81 3.40
N TYR A 33 7.10 -8.65 2.76
CA TYR A 33 6.30 -7.59 3.38
C TYR A 33 4.80 -7.88 3.36
N THR A 34 4.32 -8.79 2.50
CA THR A 34 2.97 -9.37 2.62
C THR A 34 2.81 -10.06 3.96
N GLY A 35 3.84 -10.77 4.43
CA GLY A 35 3.83 -11.43 5.74
C GLY A 35 3.63 -10.46 6.90
N PHE A 36 4.29 -9.30 6.87
CA PHE A 36 4.12 -8.25 7.88
C PHE A 36 2.76 -7.57 7.81
N ALA A 37 2.26 -7.27 6.61
CA ALA A 37 0.91 -6.73 6.43
C ALA A 37 -0.17 -7.73 6.89
N ALA A 38 0.02 -9.02 6.65
CA ALA A 38 -0.84 -10.07 7.18
C ALA A 38 -0.79 -10.13 8.71
N ALA A 39 0.41 -10.14 9.30
CA ALA A 39 0.59 -10.24 10.75
C ALA A 39 -0.11 -9.09 11.52
N ALA A 40 -0.31 -7.93 10.90
CA ALA A 40 -1.05 -6.81 11.48
C ALA A 40 -2.54 -7.12 11.77
N TYR A 41 -3.12 -8.15 11.16
CA TYR A 41 -4.48 -8.63 11.48
C TYR A 41 -4.54 -9.57 12.69
N SER A 42 -3.40 -10.07 13.16
CA SER A 42 -3.36 -11.08 14.21
C SER A 42 -3.30 -10.42 15.59
N ASP A 43 -4.25 -10.76 16.47
CA ASP A 43 -4.22 -10.33 17.88
C ASP A 43 -3.02 -10.92 18.64
N TYR A 44 -2.56 -12.09 18.19
CA TYR A 44 -1.41 -12.78 18.74
C TYR A 44 -0.55 -13.38 17.62
N CYS A 45 0.76 -13.15 17.68
CA CYS A 45 1.69 -13.60 16.64
C CYS A 45 2.89 -14.30 17.29
N ALA A 46 2.79 -15.63 17.45
CA ALA A 46 3.81 -16.42 18.14
C ALA A 46 5.14 -16.47 17.38
N THR A 47 5.07 -16.50 16.04
CA THR A 47 6.25 -16.52 15.18
C THR A 47 6.12 -15.36 14.19
N PRO A 48 6.60 -14.16 14.55
CA PRO A 48 6.54 -13.01 13.65
C PRO A 48 7.29 -13.26 12.33
N PRO A 49 6.87 -12.60 11.23
CA PRO A 49 7.45 -12.80 9.91
C PRO A 49 8.97 -12.60 9.90
N SER A 50 9.69 -13.39 9.10
CA SER A 50 11.14 -13.30 8.91
C SER A 50 11.98 -13.50 10.19
N GLY A 51 11.41 -14.08 11.26
CA GLY A 51 12.10 -14.20 12.55
C GLY A 51 12.27 -12.87 13.27
N SER A 52 11.47 -11.86 12.89
CA SER A 52 11.44 -10.55 13.54
C SER A 52 10.88 -10.64 14.96
N THR A 53 10.96 -9.53 15.68
CA THR A 53 10.36 -9.34 17.00
C THR A 53 9.26 -8.29 16.93
N ILE A 54 8.15 -8.51 17.64
CA ILE A 54 7.14 -7.47 17.85
C ILE A 54 7.65 -6.56 18.97
N VAL A 55 7.93 -5.31 18.62
CA VAL A 55 8.32 -4.27 19.57
C VAL A 55 7.09 -3.75 20.30
N LYS A 56 6.03 -3.42 19.55
CA LYS A 56 4.81 -2.84 20.10
C LYS A 56 3.62 -3.00 19.17
N THR A 57 2.45 -3.27 19.73
CA THR A 57 1.16 -3.15 19.04
C THR A 57 0.45 -1.87 19.48
N PHE A 58 -0.31 -1.28 18.57
CA PHE A 58 -1.09 -0.06 18.78
C PHE A 58 -2.54 -0.34 18.42
N ASN A 59 -3.45 0.16 19.25
CA ASN A 59 -4.88 -0.02 19.04
C ASN A 59 -5.63 1.24 19.50
N VAL A 60 -6.37 1.85 18.58
CA VAL A 60 -7.21 3.02 18.84
C VAL A 60 -8.66 2.63 18.59
N ASN A 61 -9.37 2.26 19.66
CA ASN A 61 -10.73 1.73 19.58
C ASN A 61 -11.74 2.68 18.92
N SER A 62 -11.58 4.00 19.08
CA SER A 62 -12.54 4.99 18.55
C SER A 62 -12.61 5.04 17.02
N THR A 63 -11.56 4.57 16.35
CA THR A 63 -11.42 4.58 14.89
C THR A 63 -11.18 3.17 14.33
N ASP A 64 -11.20 2.14 15.19
CA ASP A 64 -10.78 0.77 14.88
C ASP A 64 -9.42 0.71 14.14
N THR A 65 -8.50 1.62 14.50
CA THR A 65 -7.18 1.71 13.87
C THR A 65 -6.15 0.90 14.66
N GLN A 66 -5.42 0.02 13.97
CA GLN A 66 -4.35 -0.76 14.55
C GLN A 66 -3.07 -0.70 13.72
N ALA A 67 -1.94 -0.80 14.42
CA ALA A 67 -0.62 -0.94 13.81
C ALA A 67 0.26 -1.84 14.66
N THR A 68 1.27 -2.46 14.05
CA THR A 68 2.29 -3.24 14.75
C THR A 68 3.68 -2.79 14.31
N LEU A 69 4.54 -2.52 15.28
CA LEU A 69 5.95 -2.21 15.10
C LEU A 69 6.78 -3.47 15.31
N PHE A 70 7.58 -3.82 14.31
CA PHE A 70 8.49 -4.95 14.31
C PHE A 70 9.94 -4.47 14.21
N ARG A 71 10.85 -5.27 14.77
CA ARG A 71 12.29 -5.16 14.55
C ARG A 71 12.84 -6.46 13.98
N ASP A 72 13.54 -6.36 12.86
CA ASP A 72 14.27 -7.46 12.24
C ASP A 72 15.77 -7.23 12.39
N ASP A 73 16.37 -7.91 13.38
CA ASP A 73 17.79 -7.75 13.71
C ASP A 73 18.72 -8.35 12.63
N THR A 74 18.22 -9.32 11.84
CA THR A 74 18.98 -9.95 10.74
C THR A 74 19.15 -8.97 9.59
N SER A 75 18.08 -8.24 9.27
CA SER A 75 18.08 -7.24 8.20
C SER A 75 18.43 -5.82 8.67
N LYS A 76 18.58 -5.64 9.99
CA LYS A 76 18.81 -4.35 10.66
C LYS A 76 17.76 -3.29 10.27
N GLU A 77 16.50 -3.70 10.34
CA GLU A 77 15.37 -2.93 9.85
C GLU A 77 14.26 -2.82 10.90
N ILE A 78 13.57 -1.68 10.91
CA ILE A 78 12.33 -1.49 11.64
C ILE A 78 11.18 -1.47 10.63
N ILE A 79 10.10 -2.19 10.94
CA ILE A 79 8.94 -2.30 10.07
C ILE A 79 7.71 -1.85 10.85
N VAL A 80 6.89 -0.98 10.27
CA VAL A 80 5.55 -0.69 10.79
C VAL A 80 4.49 -1.23 9.83
N ALA A 81 3.60 -2.07 10.34
CA ALA A 81 2.48 -2.62 9.59
C ALA A 81 1.15 -2.06 10.09
N PHE A 82 0.36 -1.46 9.21
CA PHE A 82 -0.99 -0.99 9.51
C PHE A 82 -2.03 -2.04 9.13
N ARG A 83 -2.94 -2.36 10.06
CA ARG A 83 -4.05 -3.28 9.80
C ARG A 83 -5.08 -2.61 8.90
N GLY A 84 -5.70 -3.38 8.02
CA GLY A 84 -6.94 -2.96 7.36
C GLY A 84 -8.18 -3.18 8.23
N SER A 85 -9.34 -3.15 7.59
CA SER A 85 -10.63 -3.35 8.27
C SER A 85 -10.75 -4.76 8.85
N SER A 86 -11.34 -4.87 10.05
CA SER A 86 -11.59 -6.14 10.74
C SER A 86 -12.61 -7.03 9.99
N SER A 87 -13.53 -6.42 9.23
CA SER A 87 -14.47 -7.07 8.32
C SER A 87 -14.28 -6.54 6.90
N PRO A 88 -13.32 -7.07 6.11
CA PRO A 88 -13.14 -6.62 4.73
C PRO A 88 -14.38 -6.93 3.88
N THR A 89 -15.14 -7.98 4.19
CA THR A 89 -16.34 -8.36 3.41
C THR A 89 -17.46 -7.34 3.48
N ASP A 90 -17.47 -6.50 4.51
CA ASP A 90 -18.45 -5.45 4.71
C ASP A 90 -17.72 -4.11 4.56
N LEU A 91 -17.59 -3.62 3.32
CA LEU A 91 -17.42 -2.19 3.10
C LEU A 91 -18.65 -1.51 3.68
N ASP A 92 -18.56 -1.15 4.95
CA ASP A 92 -19.68 -0.69 5.75
C ASP A 92 -20.32 0.55 5.09
N THR A 93 -21.38 0.25 4.35
CA THR A 93 -22.63 0.98 4.04
C THR A 93 -22.65 2.48 3.71
N ASP A 94 -21.53 3.19 3.64
CA ASP A 94 -21.52 4.50 3.00
C ASP A 94 -20.12 4.76 2.43
N PHE A 95 -19.96 4.56 1.13
CA PHE A 95 -18.83 5.06 0.32
C PHE A 95 -18.81 6.60 0.34
N GLN A 96 -18.60 7.18 1.51
CA GLN A 96 -18.24 8.57 1.68
C GLN A 96 -16.79 8.71 1.25
N PHE A 97 -16.62 8.78 -0.07
CA PHE A 97 -15.40 9.20 -0.74
C PHE A 97 -15.16 10.69 -0.56
N THR A 98 -15.34 11.15 0.68
CA THR A 98 -15.22 12.54 1.08
C THR A 98 -13.74 12.87 1.08
N SER A 99 -13.36 13.71 0.12
CA SER A 99 -12.04 14.31 0.02
C SER A 99 -11.94 15.50 0.96
N VAL A 100 -10.86 15.59 1.74
CA VAL A 100 -10.61 16.68 2.70
C VAL A 100 -9.17 17.17 2.57
N PRO A 101 -8.87 18.43 2.94
CA PRO A 101 -7.50 18.92 2.95
C PRO A 101 -6.57 18.04 3.81
N LEU A 102 -5.34 17.86 3.33
CA LEU A 102 -4.30 17.14 4.06
C LEU A 102 -3.88 17.94 5.31
N THR A 103 -4.01 17.31 6.47
CA THR A 103 -3.69 17.89 7.79
C THR A 103 -2.96 16.92 8.72
N ALA A 104 -2.60 15.72 8.24
CA ALA A 104 -1.85 14.74 9.01
C ALA A 104 -0.52 15.31 9.52
N VAL A 105 -0.14 14.96 10.75
CA VAL A 105 1.12 15.41 11.36
C VAL A 105 2.31 15.09 10.47
N GLY A 106 3.29 16.00 10.38
CA GLY A 106 4.48 15.80 9.54
C GLY A 106 4.25 16.02 8.04
N THR A 107 3.06 16.43 7.59
CA THR A 107 2.80 16.79 6.19
C THR A 107 2.72 18.31 5.99
N SER A 108 2.97 18.80 4.77
CA SER A 108 3.07 20.24 4.49
C SER A 108 2.40 20.71 3.19
N CYS A 109 1.70 19.82 2.47
CA CYS A 109 1.04 20.15 1.21
C CYS A 109 -0.33 20.80 1.42
N LYS A 110 -0.44 22.11 1.14
CA LYS A 110 -1.68 22.88 1.33
C LYS A 110 -2.72 22.70 0.22
N SER A 111 -2.28 22.30 -0.98
CA SER A 111 -3.17 22.03 -2.13
C SER A 111 -3.68 20.59 -2.16
N CYS A 112 -3.09 19.70 -1.36
CA CYS A 112 -3.41 18.29 -1.37
C CYS A 112 -4.72 17.99 -0.64
N ASN A 113 -5.57 17.18 -1.25
CA ASN A 113 -6.69 16.54 -0.57
C ASN A 113 -6.52 15.03 -0.52
N VAL A 114 -6.96 14.45 0.59
CA VAL A 114 -6.89 13.00 0.87
C VAL A 114 -8.25 12.47 1.31
N HIS A 115 -8.42 11.16 1.25
CA HIS A 115 -9.63 10.51 1.76
C HIS A 115 -9.78 10.76 3.27
N SER A 116 -10.92 11.32 3.67
CA SER A 116 -11.21 11.69 5.06
C SER A 116 -11.04 10.53 6.05
N GLY A 117 -11.55 9.34 5.71
CA GLY A 117 -11.43 8.16 6.56
C GLY A 117 -9.98 7.75 6.81
N PHE A 118 -9.12 7.79 5.78
CA PHE A 118 -7.71 7.39 5.91
C PHE A 118 -6.94 8.39 6.76
N GLN A 119 -7.17 9.69 6.54
CA GLN A 119 -6.55 10.73 7.35
C GLN A 119 -7.01 10.67 8.81
N THR A 120 -8.31 10.50 9.08
CA THR A 120 -8.84 10.39 10.44
C THR A 120 -8.24 9.18 11.15
N ALA A 121 -8.25 8.01 10.50
CA ALA A 121 -7.69 6.79 11.05
C ALA A 121 -6.19 6.92 11.33
N TYR A 122 -5.39 7.43 10.38
CA TYR A 122 -3.96 7.64 10.61
C TYR A 122 -3.69 8.67 11.71
N SER A 123 -4.37 9.82 11.68
CA SER A 123 -4.16 10.90 12.66
C SER A 123 -4.46 10.46 14.09
N SER A 124 -5.40 9.52 14.27
CA SER A 124 -5.73 8.96 15.58
C SER A 124 -4.60 8.16 16.24
N ILE A 125 -3.68 7.61 15.44
CA ILE A 125 -2.62 6.70 15.89
C ILE A 125 -1.20 7.28 15.70
N ALA A 126 -1.06 8.28 14.82
CA ALA A 126 0.23 8.79 14.34
C ALA A 126 1.21 9.17 15.45
N SER A 127 0.78 9.92 16.46
CA SER A 127 1.68 10.39 17.54
C SER A 127 2.35 9.24 18.29
N GLN A 128 1.59 8.19 18.60
CA GLN A 128 2.08 7.02 19.33
C GLN A 128 3.08 6.21 18.51
N VAL A 129 2.76 6.02 17.22
CA VAL A 129 3.60 5.25 16.30
C VAL A 129 4.88 6.00 15.97
N ILE A 130 4.80 7.30 15.67
CA ILE A 130 5.97 8.15 15.39
C ILE A 130 6.93 8.15 16.58
N SER A 131 6.42 8.31 17.81
CA SER A 131 7.26 8.25 19.01
C SER A 131 7.98 6.91 19.13
N ALA A 132 7.23 5.80 19.05
CA ALA A 132 7.80 4.47 19.20
C ALA A 132 8.82 4.12 18.11
N VAL A 133 8.58 4.53 16.86
CA VAL A 133 9.55 4.34 15.76
C VAL A 133 10.83 5.12 16.03
N LYS A 134 10.75 6.37 16.51
CA LYS A 134 11.93 7.16 16.87
C LYS A 134 12.72 6.53 18.02
N ASP A 135 12.02 6.06 19.04
CA ASP A 135 12.63 5.40 20.19
C ASP A 135 13.34 4.10 19.77
N GLU A 136 12.72 3.31 18.88
CA GLU A 136 13.31 2.08 18.37
C GLU A 136 14.51 2.33 17.43
N LEU A 137 14.42 3.30 16.53
CA LEU A 137 15.55 3.72 15.68
C LEU A 137 16.74 4.18 16.54
N SER A 138 16.47 4.99 17.57
CA SER A 138 17.50 5.51 18.46
C SER A 138 18.16 4.43 19.31
N SER A 139 17.40 3.44 19.79
CA SER A 139 17.91 2.41 20.71
C SER A 139 18.59 1.24 20.00
N SER A 140 18.09 0.86 18.82
CA SER A 140 18.68 -0.19 17.98
C SER A 140 19.93 0.27 17.20
N GLY A 141 20.04 1.58 16.93
CA GLY A 141 21.06 2.14 16.03
C GLY A 141 20.76 1.88 14.55
N TYR A 142 19.55 1.45 14.20
CA TYR A 142 19.10 1.27 12.82
C TYR A 142 18.67 2.62 12.22
N THR A 143 18.80 2.75 10.91
CA THR A 143 18.63 4.05 10.24
C THR A 143 17.40 4.14 9.36
N THR A 144 16.72 3.02 9.08
CA THR A 144 15.66 2.96 8.08
C THR A 144 14.38 2.33 8.61
N LEU A 145 13.26 2.89 8.19
CA LEU A 145 11.91 2.36 8.39
C LEU A 145 11.36 1.79 7.08
N THR A 146 10.75 0.60 7.12
CA THR A 146 9.83 0.14 6.08
C THR A 146 8.40 0.17 6.59
N ILE A 147 7.49 0.61 5.73
CA ILE A 147 6.07 0.74 6.04
C ILE A 147 5.32 -0.29 5.22
N THR A 148 4.32 -0.93 5.81
CA THR A 148 3.44 -1.81 5.06
C THR A 148 2.00 -1.82 5.55
N GLY A 149 1.08 -2.22 4.70
CA GLY A 149 -0.33 -2.36 5.06
C GLY A 149 -1.15 -2.94 3.94
N HIS A 150 -2.32 -3.45 4.30
CA HIS A 150 -3.29 -4.04 3.37
C HIS A 150 -4.63 -3.32 3.45
N SER A 151 -5.32 -3.17 2.31
CA SER A 151 -6.67 -2.60 2.24
C SER A 151 -6.72 -1.19 2.85
N LEU A 152 -7.58 -0.92 3.83
CA LEU A 152 -7.56 0.31 4.62
C LEU A 152 -6.14 0.64 5.15
N GLY A 153 -5.41 -0.35 5.66
CA GLY A 153 -4.05 -0.19 6.18
C GLY A 153 -3.03 0.23 5.11
N ALA A 154 -3.27 -0.13 3.85
CA ALA A 154 -2.48 0.36 2.72
C ALA A 154 -2.72 1.86 2.48
N GLY A 155 -3.97 2.33 2.55
CA GLY A 155 -4.29 3.77 2.48
C GLY A 155 -3.66 4.57 3.64
N LEU A 156 -3.63 4.00 4.85
CA LEU A 156 -2.92 4.59 5.99
C LEU A 156 -1.40 4.63 5.75
N SER A 157 -0.83 3.58 5.15
CA SER A 157 0.61 3.48 4.86
C SER A 157 1.08 4.64 3.99
N SER A 158 0.31 5.04 2.96
CA SER A 158 0.62 6.21 2.13
C SER A 158 0.72 7.52 2.92
N ILE A 159 -0.25 7.81 3.79
CA ILE A 159 -0.22 9.01 4.62
C ILE A 159 0.92 8.92 5.64
N ALA A 160 1.13 7.73 6.21
CA ALA A 160 2.21 7.46 7.14
C ALA A 160 3.58 7.72 6.52
N THR A 161 3.82 7.29 5.27
CA THR A 161 5.07 7.53 4.54
C THR A 161 5.43 9.01 4.52
N SER A 162 4.50 9.86 4.06
CA SER A 162 4.72 11.32 4.05
C SER A 162 4.95 11.88 5.45
N SER A 163 4.14 11.44 6.42
CA SER A 163 4.17 11.88 7.80
C SER A 163 5.48 11.53 8.52
N PHE A 164 6.00 10.32 8.34
CA PHE A 164 7.28 9.88 8.89
C PHE A 164 8.45 10.66 8.28
N ILE A 165 8.46 10.83 6.95
CA ILE A 165 9.49 11.61 6.24
C ILE A 165 9.54 13.04 6.80
N GLY A 166 8.40 13.73 6.85
CA GLY A 166 8.37 15.09 7.40
C GLY A 166 8.54 15.17 8.91
N SER A 167 8.46 14.05 9.62
CA SER A 167 8.84 13.92 11.03
C SER A 167 10.34 13.62 11.25
N GLY A 168 11.14 13.59 10.18
CA GLY A 168 12.59 13.36 10.21
C GLY A 168 12.99 11.88 10.28
N ILE A 169 12.11 10.96 9.90
CA ILE A 169 12.41 9.53 9.82
C ILE A 169 12.71 9.15 8.37
N GLN A 170 13.80 8.44 8.15
CA GLN A 170 14.15 7.93 6.83
C GLN A 170 13.31 6.69 6.52
N VAL A 171 12.33 6.86 5.64
CA VAL A 171 11.55 5.75 5.07
C VAL A 171 12.34 5.15 3.92
N ALA A 172 12.74 3.88 4.05
CA ALA A 172 13.43 3.15 3.01
C ALA A 172 12.45 2.61 1.98
N ASN A 173 11.35 1.97 2.40
CA ASN A 173 10.37 1.43 1.47
C ASN A 173 8.95 1.56 2.02
N THR A 174 7.98 1.60 1.11
CA THR A 174 6.56 1.42 1.43
C THR A 174 5.99 0.29 0.58
N TYR A 175 5.38 -0.70 1.22
CA TYR A 175 4.72 -1.83 0.56
C TYR A 175 3.23 -1.81 0.88
N SER A 176 2.40 -1.51 -0.10
CA SER A 176 0.96 -1.43 0.05
C SER A 176 0.29 -2.55 -0.75
N TYR A 177 -0.72 -3.20 -0.16
CA TYR A 177 -1.42 -4.33 -0.78
C TYR A 177 -2.91 -4.02 -0.88
N GLY A 178 -3.49 -4.12 -2.08
CA GLY A 178 -4.92 -3.82 -2.28
C GLY A 178 -5.25 -2.38 -1.91
N GLU A 179 -4.34 -1.47 -2.22
CA GLU A 179 -4.45 -0.08 -1.81
C GLU A 179 -5.55 0.65 -2.58
N PRO A 180 -6.57 1.21 -1.91
CA PRO A 180 -7.53 2.12 -2.54
C PRO A 180 -6.86 3.46 -2.87
N ARG A 181 -7.39 4.19 -3.86
CA ARG A 181 -6.95 5.57 -4.11
C ARG A 181 -7.17 6.41 -2.86
N ASN A 182 -6.18 7.21 -2.48
CA ASN A 182 -6.16 7.82 -1.14
C ASN A 182 -6.06 9.36 -1.16
N GLY A 183 -5.99 9.98 -2.33
CA GLY A 183 -6.07 11.43 -2.49
C GLY A 183 -6.10 11.86 -3.95
N ASP A 184 -6.02 13.16 -4.16
CA ASP A 184 -6.04 13.79 -5.47
C ASP A 184 -4.67 13.81 -6.18
N SER A 185 -4.60 14.39 -7.38
CA SER A 185 -3.36 14.49 -8.15
C SER A 185 -2.28 15.34 -7.49
N GLU A 186 -2.68 16.33 -6.68
CA GLU A 186 -1.74 17.16 -5.90
C GLU A 186 -1.10 16.31 -4.80
N TRP A 187 -1.91 15.51 -4.08
CA TRP A 187 -1.42 14.51 -3.12
C TRP A 187 -0.48 13.49 -3.75
N VAL A 188 -0.85 12.93 -4.90
CA VAL A 188 0.00 11.97 -5.62
C VAL A 188 1.35 12.58 -5.99
N SER A 189 1.34 13.81 -6.51
CA SER A 189 2.57 14.52 -6.90
C SER A 189 3.43 14.85 -5.67
N TYR A 190 2.80 15.26 -4.57
CA TYR A 190 3.49 15.54 -3.31
C TYR A 190 4.15 14.30 -2.74
N LEU A 191 3.43 13.18 -2.61
CA LEU A 191 4.00 11.92 -2.11
C LEU A 191 5.15 11.44 -3.00
N GLY A 192 4.96 11.44 -4.33
CA GLY A 192 6.01 11.06 -5.28
C GLY A 192 7.24 11.96 -5.26
N SER A 193 7.14 13.19 -4.75
CA SER A 193 8.29 14.06 -4.52
C SER A 193 9.09 13.72 -3.26
N GLN A 194 8.49 12.97 -2.33
CA GLN A 194 9.10 12.60 -1.04
C GLN A 194 9.73 11.21 -1.06
N ILE A 195 9.11 10.25 -1.76
CA ILE A 195 9.58 8.87 -1.89
C ILE A 195 9.68 8.49 -3.37
N PRO A 196 10.86 8.01 -3.85
CA PRO A 196 11.02 7.58 -5.23
C PRO A 196 10.14 6.37 -5.57
N ASP A 197 9.77 6.27 -6.85
CA ASP A 197 8.99 5.15 -7.40
C ASP A 197 9.66 3.78 -7.13
N GLU A 198 11.00 3.69 -7.15
CA GLU A 198 11.71 2.43 -6.83
C GLU A 198 11.61 2.00 -5.35
N ASN A 199 11.12 2.89 -4.47
CA ASN A 199 10.95 2.65 -3.02
C ASN A 199 9.48 2.53 -2.63
N TYR A 200 8.54 2.69 -3.56
CA TYR A 200 7.11 2.52 -3.32
C TYR A 200 6.56 1.34 -4.11
N PHE A 201 5.98 0.37 -3.40
CA PHE A 201 5.50 -0.89 -3.99
C PHE A 201 4.00 -1.02 -3.78
N ARG A 202 3.21 -0.47 -4.71
CA ARG A 202 1.76 -0.65 -4.71
C ARG A 202 1.37 -1.95 -5.39
N VAL A 203 1.11 -2.98 -4.59
CA VAL A 203 0.83 -4.35 -5.05
C VAL A 203 -0.67 -4.56 -5.21
N THR A 204 -1.09 -4.97 -6.39
CA THR A 204 -2.48 -5.31 -6.74
C THR A 204 -2.57 -6.79 -7.12
N HIS A 205 -3.74 -7.41 -6.93
CA HIS A 205 -3.88 -8.85 -7.17
C HIS A 205 -5.08 -9.16 -8.05
N TYR A 206 -4.84 -9.91 -9.13
CA TYR A 206 -5.84 -10.41 -10.06
C TYR A 206 -6.91 -9.35 -10.35
N ASN A 207 -8.18 -9.65 -10.04
CA ASN A 207 -9.30 -8.75 -10.20
C ASN A 207 -9.79 -8.10 -8.89
N ASP A 208 -8.90 -7.86 -7.92
CA ASP A 208 -9.23 -7.07 -6.73
C ASP A 208 -9.80 -5.69 -7.15
N GLY A 209 -10.99 -5.35 -6.67
CA GLY A 209 -11.67 -4.10 -6.99
C GLY A 209 -11.31 -2.94 -6.07
N VAL A 210 -10.70 -3.17 -4.90
CA VAL A 210 -10.35 -2.09 -3.95
C VAL A 210 -9.39 -1.06 -4.54
N PRO A 211 -8.35 -1.42 -5.32
CA PRO A 211 -7.52 -0.44 -5.98
C PRO A 211 -8.26 0.37 -7.06
N GLN A 212 -9.48 -0.01 -7.43
CA GLN A 212 -10.30 0.73 -8.37
C GLN A 212 -11.23 1.74 -7.70
N ILE A 213 -11.22 1.86 -6.37
CA ILE A 213 -12.00 2.83 -5.60
C ILE A 213 -11.09 3.73 -4.72
N PRO A 214 -11.52 4.94 -4.34
CA PRO A 214 -12.63 5.72 -4.92
C PRO A 214 -12.47 5.95 -6.43
N PRO A 215 -13.56 6.16 -7.20
CA PRO A 215 -13.50 6.41 -8.63
C PRO A 215 -12.69 7.65 -9.02
N THR A 216 -12.00 7.59 -10.15
CA THR A 216 -11.20 8.73 -10.68
C THR A 216 -12.04 9.95 -11.03
N VAL A 217 -13.32 9.78 -11.36
CA VAL A 217 -14.27 10.88 -11.63
C VAL A 217 -14.47 11.80 -10.41
N LEU A 218 -14.19 11.29 -9.20
CA LEU A 218 -14.21 12.09 -7.96
C LEU A 218 -12.88 12.80 -7.69
N GLY A 219 -11.94 12.78 -8.64
CA GLY A 219 -10.63 13.43 -8.53
C GLY A 219 -9.56 12.60 -7.82
N PHE A 220 -9.88 11.38 -7.37
CA PHE A 220 -8.92 10.49 -6.74
C PHE A 220 -7.95 9.87 -7.75
N ALA A 221 -6.68 9.77 -7.37
CA ALA A 221 -5.61 9.25 -8.21
C ALA A 221 -4.72 8.27 -7.42
N HIS A 222 -4.01 7.42 -8.16
CA HIS A 222 -2.94 6.57 -7.62
C HIS A 222 -1.58 7.22 -7.81
N HIS A 223 -0.72 7.06 -6.82
CA HIS A 223 0.73 7.19 -7.00
C HIS A 223 1.28 5.86 -7.57
N GLY A 224 2.52 5.90 -8.07
CA GLY A 224 3.14 4.79 -8.79
C GLY A 224 4.34 4.17 -8.06
N PRO A 225 4.93 3.11 -8.65
CA PRO A 225 4.40 2.25 -9.70
C PRO A 225 3.49 1.13 -9.13
N GLU A 226 2.69 0.52 -10.01
CA GLU A 226 1.91 -0.67 -9.69
C GLU A 226 2.70 -1.97 -9.94
N TYR A 227 2.61 -2.90 -8.99
CA TYR A 227 3.10 -4.27 -9.12
C TYR A 227 1.92 -5.25 -9.10
N TRP A 228 1.46 -5.66 -10.28
CA TRP A 228 0.25 -6.45 -10.44
C TRP A 228 0.54 -7.95 -10.49
N GLN A 229 -0.01 -8.69 -9.52
CA GLN A 229 -0.02 -10.15 -9.47
C GLN A 229 -1.13 -10.69 -10.39
N SER A 230 -0.76 -11.08 -11.62
CA SER A 230 -1.72 -11.33 -12.71
C SER A 230 -2.56 -12.60 -12.59
N LYS A 231 -2.17 -13.57 -11.76
CA LYS A 231 -2.89 -14.84 -11.59
C LYS A 231 -3.78 -14.77 -10.35
N LYS A 232 -4.90 -15.51 -10.37
CA LYS A 232 -5.74 -15.73 -9.18
C LYS A 232 -5.00 -16.45 -8.03
N SER A 233 -4.04 -17.32 -8.38
CA SER A 233 -3.21 -18.07 -7.43
C SER A 233 -1.93 -18.56 -8.11
N GLY A 234 -0.90 -18.88 -7.34
CA GLY A 234 0.38 -19.35 -7.88
C GLY A 234 1.15 -18.24 -8.61
N ASN A 235 1.06 -17.01 -8.09
CA ASN A 235 1.88 -15.91 -8.55
C ASN A 235 3.36 -16.18 -8.27
N SER A 236 4.21 -15.63 -9.13
CA SER A 236 5.68 -15.70 -9.08
C SER A 236 6.25 -14.40 -9.64
N ALA A 237 7.58 -14.25 -9.67
CA ALA A 237 8.22 -13.13 -10.35
C ALA A 237 7.81 -13.02 -11.82
N ALA A 238 7.70 -14.15 -12.52
CA ALA A 238 7.31 -14.20 -13.94
C ALA A 238 5.85 -13.80 -14.21
N THR A 239 5.00 -13.72 -13.19
CA THR A 239 3.58 -13.40 -13.31
C THR A 239 3.19 -12.18 -12.49
N THR A 240 4.18 -11.47 -11.95
CA THR A 240 4.02 -10.20 -11.25
C THR A 240 4.65 -9.13 -12.13
N PHE A 241 3.87 -8.13 -12.54
CA PHE A 241 4.28 -7.15 -13.53
C PHE A 241 4.43 -5.76 -12.92
N ASN A 242 5.52 -5.07 -13.24
CA ASN A 242 5.59 -3.63 -13.05
C ASN A 242 4.84 -2.95 -14.19
N CYS A 243 3.76 -2.25 -13.85
CA CYS A 243 2.85 -1.63 -14.80
C CYS A 243 3.02 -0.10 -14.90
N GLY A 244 3.96 0.48 -14.15
CA GLY A 244 4.06 1.94 -14.01
C GLY A 244 2.80 2.54 -13.37
N THR A 245 2.51 3.80 -13.70
CA THR A 245 1.40 4.56 -13.12
C THR A 245 0.20 4.59 -14.08
N ASN A 246 -1.01 4.36 -13.56
CA ASN A 246 -2.27 4.44 -14.32
C ASN A 246 -2.39 3.51 -15.55
N SER A 247 -1.75 2.33 -15.52
CA SER A 247 -1.86 1.36 -16.61
C SER A 247 -3.21 0.65 -16.61
N THR A 248 -3.94 0.80 -17.71
CA THR A 248 -5.20 0.08 -17.97
C THR A 248 -4.99 -1.38 -18.37
N THR A 249 -3.74 -1.83 -18.46
CA THR A 249 -3.41 -3.20 -18.86
C THR A 249 -3.18 -4.12 -17.65
N CYS A 250 -3.23 -3.58 -16.42
CA CYS A 250 -3.08 -4.30 -15.16
C CYS A 250 -4.39 -4.27 -14.35
N ASN A 251 -4.36 -3.98 -13.03
CA ASN A 251 -5.56 -4.07 -12.19
C ASN A 251 -6.69 -3.16 -12.69
N ALA A 252 -6.38 -1.94 -13.12
CA ALA A 252 -7.38 -0.98 -13.60
C ALA A 252 -8.16 -1.44 -14.85
N GLY A 253 -7.69 -2.47 -15.56
CA GLY A 253 -8.40 -3.09 -16.68
C GLY A 253 -9.17 -4.36 -16.33
N GLN A 254 -9.12 -4.82 -15.08
CA GLN A 254 -9.80 -6.04 -14.65
C GLN A 254 -11.23 -5.74 -14.19
N ASP A 255 -12.14 -6.66 -14.48
CA ASP A 255 -13.51 -6.64 -13.97
C ASP A 255 -13.57 -7.33 -12.60
N TYR A 256 -13.89 -6.56 -11.56
CA TYR A 256 -14.02 -7.06 -10.19
C TYR A 256 -15.43 -7.58 -9.88
N GLY A 257 -16.38 -7.50 -10.82
CA GLY A 257 -17.78 -7.86 -10.63
C GLY A 257 -18.55 -6.79 -9.84
N ASP A 258 -19.56 -7.22 -9.09
CA ASP A 258 -20.45 -6.32 -8.35
C ASP A 258 -19.87 -5.85 -7.00
N ASP A 259 -18.89 -6.57 -6.46
CA ASP A 259 -18.30 -6.30 -5.15
C ASP A 259 -16.79 -6.03 -5.28
N PRO A 260 -16.31 -4.83 -4.96
CA PRO A 260 -14.89 -4.53 -5.01
C PRO A 260 -14.07 -5.34 -4.00
N ILE A 261 -14.68 -5.84 -2.91
CA ILE A 261 -14.00 -6.74 -1.95
C ILE A 261 -14.35 -8.18 -2.24
N ASN A 262 -13.65 -8.71 -3.23
CA ASN A 262 -13.77 -10.10 -3.63
C ASN A 262 -12.62 -10.97 -3.09
N GLY A 263 -12.60 -12.24 -3.47
CA GLY A 263 -11.57 -13.20 -3.02
C GLY A 263 -10.13 -12.78 -3.39
N ALA A 264 -9.94 -11.99 -4.45
CA ALA A 264 -8.62 -11.48 -4.80
C ALA A 264 -8.14 -10.42 -3.79
N HIS A 265 -9.05 -9.64 -3.20
CA HIS A 265 -8.70 -8.65 -2.18
C HIS A 265 -8.18 -9.28 -0.89
N ILE A 266 -8.67 -10.46 -0.49
CA ILE A 266 -8.24 -11.09 0.76
C ILE A 266 -7.01 -12.01 0.61
N THR A 267 -6.43 -12.07 -0.59
CA THR A 267 -5.28 -12.93 -0.91
C THR A 267 -4.18 -12.15 -1.63
N TYR A 268 -2.95 -12.24 -1.13
CA TYR A 268 -1.78 -11.61 -1.76
C TYR A 268 -0.59 -12.54 -1.62
N SER A 269 0.27 -12.57 -2.64
CA SER A 269 1.50 -13.36 -2.60
C SER A 269 1.25 -14.84 -2.25
N ASN A 270 0.16 -15.38 -2.80
CA ASN A 270 -0.32 -16.76 -2.57
C ASN A 270 -0.74 -17.09 -1.14
N THR A 271 -0.98 -16.07 -0.30
CA THR A 271 -1.35 -16.23 1.12
C THR A 271 -2.61 -15.42 1.44
N VAL A 272 -3.41 -15.90 2.39
CA VAL A 272 -4.54 -15.14 2.94
C VAL A 272 -3.99 -14.06 3.88
N ILE A 273 -4.30 -12.79 3.58
CA ILE A 273 -3.75 -11.63 4.31
C ILE A 273 -4.70 -11.12 5.40
N ALA A 274 -6.00 -11.09 5.11
CA ALA A 274 -7.02 -10.47 5.95
C ALA A 274 -7.69 -11.49 6.89
N THR A 275 -6.89 -12.12 7.77
CA THR A 275 -7.40 -13.05 8.78
C THR A 275 -6.75 -12.82 10.14
N SER A 276 -7.59 -12.74 11.18
CA SER A 276 -7.19 -12.69 12.58
C SER A 276 -7.06 -14.08 13.22
N LEU A 277 -7.78 -15.08 12.68
CA LEU A 277 -7.74 -16.47 13.13
C LEU A 277 -6.90 -17.29 12.16
N HIS A 278 -5.87 -17.97 12.66
CA HIS A 278 -4.97 -18.82 11.87
C HIS A 278 -4.16 -18.06 10.80
N ASN A 279 -3.50 -16.97 11.19
CA ASN A 279 -2.64 -16.21 10.30
C ASN A 279 -1.32 -16.98 10.02
N PRO A 280 -1.07 -17.46 8.79
CA PRO A 280 0.12 -18.26 8.49
C PRO A 280 1.43 -17.49 8.72
N SER A 281 1.40 -16.18 8.55
CA SER A 281 2.54 -15.28 8.76
C SER A 281 2.95 -15.17 10.23
N CYS A 282 2.10 -15.65 11.15
CA CYS A 282 2.33 -15.70 12.58
C CYS A 282 2.68 -17.10 13.12
N GLY A 283 2.95 -18.06 12.22
CA GLY A 283 3.32 -19.44 12.57
C GLY A 283 2.14 -20.40 12.75
N TYR A 284 0.90 -19.95 12.49
CA TYR A 284 -0.25 -20.84 12.50
C TYR A 284 -0.28 -21.71 11.25
N THR A 285 -0.16 -23.02 11.42
CA THR A 285 -0.41 -23.99 10.34
C THR A 285 -1.83 -24.52 10.51
N ILE A 286 -2.64 -24.50 9.43
CA ILE A 286 -3.90 -25.24 9.42
C ILE A 286 -3.53 -26.73 9.35
N LEU A 287 -3.82 -27.49 10.41
CA LEU A 287 -3.69 -28.95 10.45
C LEU A 287 -4.77 -29.61 9.59
#